data_AF-A0A0U5FJ68-F1
#
_entry.id   AF-A0A0U5FJ68-F1
#
_cell.length_a   1.000
_cell.length_b   1.000
_cell.length_c   1.000
_cell.angle_alpha   90.00
_cell.angle_beta   90.00
_cell.angle_gamma   90.00
#
_symmetry.space_group_name_H-M   'P 1'
#
loop_
_entity.id
_entity.type
_entity.pdbx_description
1 polymer ?
#
loop_
_entity_poly.entity_id
_entity_poly.type
_entity_poly.pdbx_seq_one_letter_code
_entity_poly.pdbx_strand_id
1 'polypeptide(L)'
;MLARRSDADGQQVQIALGADDNHLRFRSSAALRRVGTHEIALTMATRVSCRNIHHAHHHDVMPTMLRAAVGRALHAEPLTSQAWPAQPA
;
A
#
# COMPACT_ATOMS: atom_id res chain seq x y z
N MET A 1 1.77 9.66 4.22
CA MET A 1 2.89 9.12 3.41
C MET A 1 2.34 8.13 2.39
N LEU A 2 2.72 8.28 1.13
CA LEU A 2 2.40 7.34 0.05
C LEU A 2 3.72 6.88 -0.56
N ALA A 3 3.89 5.57 -0.71
CA ALA A 3 5.02 4.97 -1.39
C ALA A 3 4.51 3.99 -2.45
N ARG A 4 5.14 3.98 -3.62
CA ARG A 4 4.88 3.03 -4.69
C ARG A 4 6.21 2.40 -5.07
N ARG A 5 6.19 1.09 -5.35
CA ARG A 5 7.33 0.35 -5.89
C ARG A 5 6.85 -0.60 -6.96
N SER A 6 7.66 -0.77 -7.99
CA SER A 6 7.53 -1.86 -8.96
C SER A 6 8.81 -2.69 -8.96
N ASP A 7 8.72 -3.96 -9.34
CA ASP A 7 9.89 -4.76 -9.70
C ASP A 7 10.47 -4.30 -11.05
N ALA A 8 11.66 -4.81 -11.40
CA ALA A 8 12.35 -4.43 -12.64
C ALA A 8 11.59 -4.93 -13.89
N ASP A 9 10.95 -6.09 -13.78
CA ASP A 9 10.25 -6.75 -14.89
C ASP A 9 8.79 -6.30 -15.04
N GLY A 10 8.34 -5.38 -14.20
CA GLY A 10 6.97 -4.85 -14.17
C GLY A 10 5.90 -5.88 -13.82
N GLN A 11 6.27 -7.05 -13.30
CA GLN A 11 5.34 -8.13 -12.94
C GLN A 11 4.70 -7.93 -11.57
N GLN A 12 5.29 -7.06 -10.73
CA GLN A 12 4.78 -6.75 -9.41
C GLN A 12 4.79 -5.25 -9.15
N VAL A 13 3.68 -4.74 -8.64
CA VAL A 13 3.57 -3.39 -8.08
C VAL A 13 3.04 -3.46 -6.67
N GLN A 14 3.61 -2.65 -5.78
CA GLN A 14 3.12 -2.47 -4.42
C GLN A 14 2.93 -0.99 -4.14
N ILE A 15 1.84 -0.69 -3.43
CA ILE A 15 1.54 0.63 -2.91
C ILE A 15 1.39 0.50 -1.41
N ALA A 16 2.06 1.39 -0.68
CA ALA A 16 1.92 1.51 0.75
C ALA A 16 1.42 2.91 1.12
N LEU A 17 0.48 2.95 2.04
CA LEU A 17 -0.08 4.14 2.64
C LEU A 17 0.24 4.17 4.13
N GLY A 18 0.69 5.33 4.59
CA GLY A 18 0.80 5.65 5.99
C GLY A 18 0.02 6.91 6.32
N ALA A 19 -0.78 6.84 7.38
CA ALA A 19 -1.36 8.00 8.02
C ALA A 19 -1.00 7.93 9.50
N ASP A 20 -0.45 9.00 10.04
CA ASP A 20 -0.22 9.12 11.48
C ASP A 20 -0.99 10.35 11.93
N ASP A 21 -1.76 10.20 13.01
CA ASP A 21 -2.36 11.32 13.72
C ASP A 21 -2.07 11.20 15.23
N ASN A 22 -2.66 12.09 16.03
CA ASN A 22 -2.47 12.12 17.48
C ASN A 22 -3.02 10.88 18.19
N HIS A 23 -3.91 10.13 17.55
CA HIS A 23 -4.67 9.02 18.11
C HIS A 23 -4.18 7.67 17.62
N LEU A 24 -3.76 7.57 16.36
CA LEU A 24 -3.36 6.32 15.74
C LEU A 24 -2.22 6.47 14.75
N ARG A 25 -1.52 5.35 14.56
CA ARG A 25 -0.60 5.09 13.48
C ARG A 25 -1.20 4.04 12.57
N PHE A 26 -1.38 4.39 11.32
CA PHE A 26 -1.99 3.56 10.30
C PHE A 26 -0.97 3.23 9.23
N ARG A 27 -0.87 1.95 8.88
CA ARG A 27 -0.11 1.50 7.72
C ARG A 27 -0.97 0.53 6.93
N SER A 28 -1.09 0.73 5.63
CA SER A 28 -1.82 -0.14 4.72
C SER A 28 -0.98 -0.39 3.48
N SER A 29 -1.12 -1.56 2.88
CA SER A 29 -0.47 -1.87 1.61
C SER A 29 -1.34 -2.77 0.75
N ALA A 30 -1.19 -2.61 -0.55
CA ALA A 30 -1.72 -3.51 -1.57
C ALA A 30 -0.59 -3.83 -2.55
N ALA A 31 -0.41 -5.12 -2.84
CA ALA A 31 0.52 -5.62 -3.84
C ALA A 31 -0.24 -6.41 -4.89
N LEU A 32 0.02 -6.12 -6.16
CA LEU A 32 -0.48 -6.85 -7.31
C LEU A 32 0.71 -7.55 -7.95
N ARG A 33 0.58 -8.85 -8.23
CA ARG A 33 1.59 -9.63 -8.93
C ARG A 33 0.94 -10.47 -10.03
N ARG A 34 1.46 -10.40 -11.25
CA ARG A 34 1.02 -11.30 -12.32
C ARG A 34 1.48 -12.73 -12.00
N VAL A 35 0.55 -13.69 -12.03
CA VAL A 35 0.84 -15.12 -11.75
C VAL A 35 0.54 -16.04 -12.93
N GLY A 36 -0.05 -15.49 -14.00
CA GLY A 36 -0.30 -16.18 -15.25
C GLY A 36 -0.65 -15.19 -16.36
N THR A 37 -1.00 -15.71 -17.55
CA THR A 37 -1.31 -14.86 -18.71
C THR A 37 -2.47 -13.89 -18.43
N HIS A 38 -3.46 -14.32 -17.66
CA HIS A 38 -4.67 -13.55 -17.34
C HIS A 38 -4.97 -13.51 -15.83
N GLU A 39 -4.00 -13.86 -14.99
CA GLU A 39 -4.20 -13.96 -13.54
C GLU A 39 -3.28 -13.01 -12.78
N ILE A 40 -3.85 -12.37 -11.76
CA ILE A 40 -3.15 -11.45 -10.87
C ILE A 40 -3.45 -11.87 -9.43
N ALA A 41 -2.40 -12.08 -8.65
CA ALA A 41 -2.49 -12.22 -7.21
C ALA A 41 -2.52 -10.84 -6.56
N LEU A 42 -3.54 -10.63 -5.71
CA LEU A 42 -3.66 -9.44 -4.87
C LEU A 42 -3.35 -9.80 -3.42
N THR A 43 -2.37 -9.12 -2.83
CA THR A 43 -2.04 -9.23 -1.41
C THR A 43 -2.29 -7.90 -0.72
N MET A 44 -3.04 -7.90 0.37
CA MET A 44 -3.33 -6.69 1.15
C MET A 44 -2.92 -6.91 2.61
N ALA A 45 -2.28 -5.91 3.20
CA ALA A 45 -1.89 -5.94 4.60
C ALA A 45 -2.15 -4.59 5.25
N THR A 46 -2.70 -4.64 6.47
CA THR A 46 -3.15 -3.48 7.22
C THR A 46 -2.69 -3.61 8.67
N ARG A 47 -2.11 -2.54 9.21
CA ARG A 47 -1.74 -2.42 10.62
C ARG A 47 -2.21 -1.09 11.18
N VAL A 48 -2.87 -1.15 12.32
CA VAL A 48 -3.27 0.02 13.12
C VAL A 48 -2.67 -0.11 14.52
N SER A 49 -2.08 0.96 15.00
CA SER A 49 -1.60 1.07 16.39
C SER A 49 -2.20 2.33 17.00
N CYS A 50 -3.04 2.17 18.02
CA CYS A 50 -3.62 3.28 18.75
C CYS A 50 -2.61 3.81 19.77
N ARG A 51 -2.29 5.11 19.71
CA ARG A 51 -1.48 5.80 20.71
C ARG A 51 -2.30 6.28 21.91
N ASN A 52 -3.57 6.62 21.68
CA ASN A 52 -4.52 7.03 22.70
C ASN A 52 -5.83 6.28 22.49
N ILE A 53 -6.29 5.52 23.47
CA ILE A 53 -7.46 4.62 23.37
C ILE A 53 -8.81 5.37 23.43
N HIS A 54 -8.84 6.67 23.15
CA HIS A 54 -10.10 7.43 23.11
C HIS A 54 -10.84 7.14 21.80
N HIS A 55 -11.94 6.40 21.96
CA HIS A 55 -12.76 5.70 20.96
C HIS A 55 -13.42 6.58 19.89
N ALA A 56 -12.81 6.81 18.70
CA ALA A 56 -13.54 7.48 17.62
C ALA A 56 -13.29 7.05 16.15
N HIS A 57 -12.20 6.36 15.78
CA HIS A 57 -11.82 6.27 14.35
C HIS A 57 -11.59 4.86 13.76
N HIS A 58 -12.12 3.81 14.40
CA HIS A 58 -11.77 2.43 14.05
C HIS A 58 -12.37 1.91 12.73
N HIS A 59 -13.48 2.45 12.23
CA HIS A 59 -14.29 1.70 11.27
C HIS A 59 -14.08 2.01 9.78
N ASP A 60 -13.78 3.25 9.37
CA ASP A 60 -13.95 3.62 7.94
C ASP A 60 -12.69 4.14 7.24
N VAL A 61 -11.57 4.28 7.96
CA VAL A 61 -10.35 4.88 7.40
C VAL A 61 -9.57 3.90 6.51
N MET A 62 -9.56 2.60 6.84
CA MET A 62 -8.68 1.61 6.19
C MET A 62 -9.10 1.20 4.78
N PRO A 63 -10.36 0.81 4.51
CA PRO A 63 -10.75 0.34 3.18
C PRO A 63 -10.81 1.47 2.15
N THR A 64 -11.31 2.63 2.58
CA THR A 64 -11.52 3.80 1.72
C THR A 64 -10.20 4.40 1.24
N MET A 65 -9.24 4.61 2.14
CA MET A 65 -7.94 5.17 1.77
C MET A 65 -7.16 4.22 0.86
N LEU A 66 -7.20 2.92 1.13
CA LEU A 66 -6.51 1.93 0.33
C LEU A 66 -7.13 1.83 -1.08
N ARG A 67 -8.45 1.81 -1.19
CA ARG A 67 -9.15 1.81 -2.48
C ARG A 67 -8.82 3.07 -3.30
N ALA A 68 -8.77 4.23 -2.66
CA ALA A 68 -8.41 5.49 -3.32
C ALA A 68 -6.95 5.49 -3.84
N ALA A 69 -6.01 4.94 -3.07
CA ALA A 69 -4.61 4.88 -3.51
C ALA A 69 -4.37 3.84 -4.61
N VAL A 70 -5.05 2.69 -4.55
CA VAL A 70 -5.04 1.71 -5.65
C VAL A 70 -5.59 2.35 -6.93
N GLY A 71 -6.73 3.05 -6.85
CA GLY A 71 -7.27 3.81 -7.97
C GLY A 71 -6.24 4.79 -8.56
N ARG A 72 -5.58 5.60 -7.71
CA ARG A 72 -4.54 6.53 -8.18
C ARG A 72 -3.34 5.83 -8.81
N ALA A 73 -2.91 4.68 -8.31
CA ALA A 73 -1.77 3.96 -8.86
C ALA A 73 -2.09 3.27 -10.20
N LEU A 74 -3.33 2.83 -10.40
CA LEU A 74 -3.79 2.30 -11.69
C LEU A 74 -3.85 3.38 -12.77
N HIS A 75 -4.06 4.65 -12.37
CA HIS A 75 -4.11 5.80 -13.28
C HIS A 75 -2.80 6.59 -13.36
N ALA A 76 -1.77 6.23 -12.59
CA ALA A 76 -0.49 6.93 -12.59
C ALA A 76 0.41 6.39 -13.73
N GLU A 77 0.80 7.27 -14.65
CA GLU A 77 1.83 6.97 -15.65
C GLU A 77 3.12 6.43 -14.99
N PRO A 78 3.94 5.63 -15.72
CA PRO A 78 5.13 5.03 -15.16
C PRO A 78 6.17 6.12 -14.85
N LEU A 79 6.18 6.60 -13.60
CA LEU A 79 7.32 7.34 -13.08
C LEU A 79 8.46 6.35 -12.85
N THR A 80 9.62 6.67 -13.42
CA THR A 80 10.84 5.86 -13.43
C THR A 80 11.17 5.34 -12.04
N SER A 81 11.31 4.01 -11.97
CA SER A 81 11.51 3.22 -10.76
C SER A 81 12.75 3.67 -9.98
N GLN A 82 12.58 4.13 -8.75
CA GLN A 82 13.68 4.21 -7.78
C GLN A 82 13.72 2.89 -7.01
N ALA A 83 14.61 1.98 -7.44
CA ALA A 83 14.79 0.68 -6.83
C ALA A 83 15.40 0.82 -5.42
N TRP A 84 14.75 0.24 -4.40
CA TRP A 84 15.36 0.05 -3.08
C TRP A 84 16.35 -1.13 -3.14
N PRO A 85 17.56 -1.02 -2.56
CA PRO A 85 18.53 -2.09 -2.54
C PRO A 85 18.00 -3.32 -1.81
N ALA A 86 18.26 -4.51 -2.34
CA ALA A 86 17.90 -5.76 -1.71
C ALA A 86 18.58 -5.85 -0.32
N GLN A 87 17.79 -6.05 0.73
CA GLN A 87 18.33 -6.43 2.04
C GLN A 87 18.66 -7.93 2.01
N PRO A 88 19.88 -8.34 2.39
CA PRO A 88 20.26 -9.74 2.47
C PRO A 88 19.53 -10.45 3.63
N ALA A 89 19.40 -11.77 3.47
CA ALA A 89 18.72 -12.71 4.35
C ALA A 89 19.30 -12.79 5.76
#